data_AF-A0A1B6E0V4-F1
#
_entry.id   AF-A0A1B6E0V4-F1
#
_cell.length_a   1.000
_cell.length_b   1.000
_cell.length_c   1.000
_cell.angle_alpha   90.00
_cell.angle_beta   90.00
_cell.angle_gamma   90.00
#
_symmetry.space_group_name_H-M   'P 1'
#
loop_
_entity.id
_entity.type
_entity.pdbx_description
1 polymer ?
#
loop_
_entity_poly.entity_id
_entity_poly.type
_entity_poly.pdbx_seq_one_letter_code
_entity_poly.pdbx_strand_id
1 'polypeptide(L)'
;MQNLKSAGSVSFYFESERGLFPNTEFVFDLELPTDFIPKNQDGEVETFELLPVNEALERVLSLDFKTTSCPVVLDFLIRHGVISPESEPQFPQLVELLHVPLQSLYRRTVCSENGGDFLS
;
A
#
# COMPACT_ATOMS: atom_id res chain seq x y z
N MET A 1 -11.44 17.70 9.42
CA MET A 1 -10.30 17.06 8.72
C MET A 1 -9.16 18.07 8.52
N GLN A 2 -8.72 18.78 9.56
CA GLN A 2 -7.81 19.93 9.38
C GLN A 2 -6.33 19.55 9.20
N ASN A 3 -5.96 18.27 9.36
CA ASN A 3 -4.58 17.78 9.30
C ASN A 3 -4.39 16.53 8.40
N LEU A 4 -5.37 16.21 7.54
CA LEU A 4 -5.23 15.11 6.60
C LEU A 4 -4.25 15.52 5.49
N LYS A 5 -3.16 14.77 5.33
CA LYS A 5 -2.13 15.06 4.32
C LYS A 5 -2.08 13.92 3.32
N SER A 6 -2.11 14.25 2.03
CA SER A 6 -1.81 13.25 1.01
C SER A 6 -0.34 12.85 1.10
N ALA A 7 -0.07 11.55 1.14
CA ALA A 7 1.27 10.99 1.24
C ALA A 7 1.71 10.27 -0.05
N GLY A 8 0.85 10.23 -1.07
CA GLY A 8 1.12 9.61 -2.36
C GLY A 8 0.24 8.39 -2.62
N SER A 9 0.82 7.36 -3.19
CA SER A 9 0.12 6.11 -3.50
C SER A 9 1.08 4.93 -3.55
N VAL A 10 0.59 3.77 -3.16
CA VAL A 10 1.24 2.47 -3.38
C VAL A 10 0.56 1.76 -4.53
N SER A 11 1.33 1.01 -5.33
CA SER A 11 0.85 0.22 -6.44
C SER A 11 1.57 -1.13 -6.42
N PHE A 12 0.79 -2.20 -6.33
CA PHE A 12 1.32 -3.54 -6.08
C PHE A 12 0.44 -4.60 -6.76
N TYR A 13 0.98 -5.81 -6.86
CA TYR A 13 0.20 -6.99 -7.18
C TYR A 13 -0.08 -7.77 -5.91
N PHE A 14 -1.29 -8.31 -5.78
CA PHE A 14 -1.57 -9.34 -4.79
C PHE A 14 -2.14 -10.58 -5.48
N GLU A 15 -1.77 -11.74 -4.96
CA GLU A 15 -2.27 -13.02 -5.44
C GLU A 15 -3.47 -13.46 -4.60
N SER A 16 -4.46 -14.05 -5.26
CA SER A 16 -5.55 -14.78 -4.61
C SER A 16 -5.87 -16.03 -5.41
N GLU A 17 -6.79 -16.86 -4.92
CA GLU A 17 -7.30 -18.04 -5.64
C GLU A 17 -7.84 -17.71 -7.04
N ARG A 18 -8.22 -16.45 -7.29
CA ARG A 18 -8.75 -15.97 -8.56
C ARG A 18 -7.68 -15.46 -9.53
N GLY A 19 -6.41 -15.49 -9.14
CA GLY A 19 -5.27 -15.05 -9.93
C GLY A 19 -4.53 -13.85 -9.32
N LEU A 20 -3.77 -13.15 -10.17
CA LEU A 20 -2.97 -11.99 -9.80
C LEU A 20 -3.74 -10.69 -10.06
N PHE A 21 -3.84 -9.84 -9.05
CA PHE A 21 -4.64 -8.62 -9.10
C PHE A 21 -3.75 -7.38 -8.95
N PRO A 22 -3.77 -6.45 -9.92
CA PRO A 22 -3.18 -5.13 -9.75
C PRO A 22 -4.03 -4.30 -8.78
N ASN A 23 -3.39 -3.55 -7.88
CA ASN A 23 -4.08 -2.59 -7.04
C ASN A 23 -3.25 -1.31 -6.87
N THR A 24 -3.94 -0.17 -6.79
CA THR A 24 -3.34 1.13 -6.46
C THR A 24 -4.15 1.75 -5.34
N GLU A 25 -3.50 2.06 -4.22
CA GLU A 25 -4.13 2.70 -3.06
C GLU A 25 -3.56 4.10 -2.85
N PHE A 26 -4.44 5.09 -2.67
CA PHE A 26 -4.03 6.44 -2.30
C PHE A 26 -3.81 6.54 -0.80
N VAL A 27 -2.65 7.05 -0.41
CA VAL A 27 -2.22 7.08 1.00
C VAL A 27 -2.42 8.48 1.56
N PHE A 28 -2.98 8.52 2.77
CA PHE A 28 -3.18 9.74 3.53
C PHE A 28 -2.71 9.55 4.97
N ASP A 29 -1.98 10.53 5.48
CA ASP A 29 -1.56 10.56 6.87
C ASP A 29 -2.47 11.52 7.65
N LEU A 30 -2.87 11.10 8.84
CA LEU A 30 -3.64 11.91 9.77
C LEU A 30 -3.02 11.83 11.15
N GLU A 31 -2.47 12.95 11.61
CA GLU A 31 -2.02 13.10 12.99
C GLU A 31 -3.23 13.29 13.90
N LEU A 32 -3.35 12.44 14.91
CA LEU A 32 -4.46 12.41 15.85
C LEU A 32 -4.03 12.96 17.22
N PRO A 33 -4.92 13.66 17.95
CA PRO A 33 -4.71 13.98 19.35
C PRO A 33 -4.44 12.73 20.20
N THR A 34 -3.62 12.85 21.24
CA THR A 34 -3.24 11.72 22.10
C THR A 34 -4.42 11.13 22.89
N ASP A 35 -5.48 11.90 23.07
CA ASP A 35 -6.73 11.53 23.75
C ASP A 35 -7.83 11.10 22.77
N PHE A 36 -7.51 11.00 21.46
CA PHE A 36 -8.47 10.55 20.46
C PHE A 36 -8.81 9.07 20.65
N ILE A 37 -10.12 8.78 20.71
CA ILE A 37 -10.64 7.41 20.77
C ILE A 37 -11.52 7.18 19.54
N PRO A 38 -11.12 6.30 18.60
CA PRO A 38 -11.93 5.99 17.43
C PRO A 38 -13.25 5.31 17.86
N LYS A 39 -14.34 5.65 17.17
CA LYS A 39 -15.65 5.05 17.38
C LYS A 39 -16.07 4.34 16.11
N ASN A 40 -16.43 3.07 16.22
CA ASN A 40 -17.10 2.36 15.14
C ASN A 40 -18.47 3.02 14.90
N GLN A 41 -18.77 3.38 13.66
CA GLN A 41 -19.99 4.12 13.29
C GLN A 41 -20.99 3.28 12.50
N ASP A 42 -20.53 2.29 11.72
CA ASP A 42 -21.34 1.57 10.73
C ASP A 42 -21.27 0.04 10.87
N GLY A 43 -20.45 -0.48 11.79
CA GLY A 43 -20.30 -1.91 12.02
C GLY A 43 -19.28 -2.58 11.10
N GLU A 44 -18.59 -1.85 10.23
CA GLU A 44 -17.58 -2.43 9.33
C GLU A 44 -16.28 -2.80 10.05
N VAL A 45 -15.98 -2.14 11.17
CA VAL A 45 -14.77 -2.35 11.97
C VAL A 45 -15.11 -3.03 13.28
N GLU A 46 -14.60 -4.23 13.54
CA GLU A 46 -14.86 -4.93 14.79
C GLU A 46 -14.29 -4.18 16.00
N THR A 47 -13.01 -3.81 15.95
CA THR A 47 -12.31 -3.09 17.02
C THR A 47 -11.21 -2.17 16.49
N PHE A 48 -10.76 -1.23 17.31
CA PHE A 48 -9.57 -0.41 17.08
C PHE A 48 -8.55 -0.67 18.19
N GLU A 49 -7.29 -0.87 17.81
CA GLU A 49 -6.17 -1.05 18.73
C GLU A 49 -5.12 0.02 18.44
N LEU A 50 -4.62 0.68 19.50
CA LEU A 50 -3.47 1.57 19.41
C LEU A 50 -2.21 0.78 19.73
N LEU A 51 -1.32 0.63 18.74
CA LEU A 51 -0.11 -0.18 18.85
C LEU A 51 1.16 0.69 18.79
N PRO A 52 2.23 0.34 19.54
CA PRO A 52 3.57 0.82 19.26
C PRO A 52 4.01 0.43 17.84
N VAL A 53 4.86 1.25 17.23
CA VAL A 53 5.25 1.09 15.83
C VAL A 53 5.90 -0.27 15.51
N ASN A 54 6.67 -0.83 16.46
CA ASN A 54 7.30 -2.14 16.28
C ASN A 54 6.28 -3.28 16.29
N GLU A 55 5.26 -3.20 17.15
CA GLU A 55 4.17 -4.19 17.18
C GLU A 55 3.30 -4.09 15.93
N ALA A 56 3.09 -2.88 15.41
CA ALA A 56 2.41 -2.68 14.14
C ALA A 56 3.17 -3.37 12.99
N LEU A 57 4.50 -3.26 12.95
CA LEU A 57 5.32 -3.96 11.96
C LEU A 57 5.18 -5.49 12.08
N GLU A 58 5.27 -6.04 13.29
CA GLU A 58 5.09 -7.47 13.53
C GLU A 58 3.69 -7.94 13.08
N ARG A 59 2.65 -7.18 13.37
CA ARG A 59 1.28 -7.49 12.96
C ARG A 59 1.11 -7.44 11.45
N VAL A 60 1.70 -6.45 10.77
CA VAL A 60 1.62 -6.29 9.31
C VAL A 60 2.29 -7.44 8.56
N LEU A 61 3.31 -8.05 9.16
CA LEU A 61 4.02 -9.21 8.63
C LEU A 61 3.36 -10.55 9.01
N SER A 62 2.29 -10.54 9.82
CA SER A 62 1.59 -11.77 10.18
C SER A 62 0.69 -12.26 9.04
N LEU A 63 0.45 -13.57 9.00
CA LEU A 63 -0.41 -14.20 8.00
C LEU A 63 -1.89 -13.78 8.12
N ASP A 64 -2.29 -13.26 9.27
CA ASP A 64 -3.66 -12.85 9.56
C ASP A 64 -3.95 -11.41 9.12
N PHE A 65 -2.92 -10.66 8.69
CA PHE A 65 -3.10 -9.28 8.25
C PHE A 65 -3.68 -9.21 6.84
N LYS A 66 -4.56 -8.23 6.61
CA LYS A 66 -5.15 -8.02 5.29
C LYS A 66 -4.06 -7.65 4.29
N THR A 67 -3.84 -8.52 3.31
CA THR A 67 -2.76 -8.40 2.31
C THR A 67 -2.78 -7.05 1.58
N THR A 68 -3.95 -6.49 1.30
CA THR A 68 -4.06 -5.20 0.57
C THR A 68 -3.68 -4.00 1.43
N SER A 69 -3.79 -4.10 2.76
CA SER A 69 -3.46 -2.99 3.68
C SER A 69 -1.99 -2.98 4.10
N CYS A 70 -1.29 -4.11 3.97
CA CYS A 70 0.12 -4.24 4.31
C CYS A 70 1.01 -3.22 3.57
N PRO A 71 0.86 -3.03 2.23
CA PRO A 71 1.62 -2.03 1.49
C PRO A 71 1.50 -0.60 2.01
N VAL A 72 0.32 -0.20 2.48
CA VAL A 72 0.08 1.15 3.02
C VAL A 72 0.86 1.37 4.32
N VAL A 73 0.90 0.36 5.20
CA VAL A 73 1.65 0.46 6.46
C VAL A 73 3.16 0.43 6.20
N LEU A 74 3.63 -0.42 5.27
CA LEU A 74 5.04 -0.46 4.91
C LEU A 74 5.51 0.88 4.31
N ASP A 75 4.73 1.49 3.42
CA ASP A 75 4.99 2.83 2.88
C ASP A 75 5.08 3.88 4.00
N PHE A 76 4.16 3.86 4.97
CA PHE A 76 4.22 4.74 6.14
C PHE A 76 5.53 4.55 6.93
N LEU A 77 5.88 3.30 7.26
CA LEU A 77 7.09 3.00 8.03
C LEU A 77 8.38 3.41 7.30
N ILE A 78 8.42 3.28 5.98
CA ILE A 78 9.54 3.74 5.14
C ILE A 78 9.63 5.27 5.14
N ARG A 79 8.52 5.97 4.87
CA ARG A 79 8.48 7.45 4.84
C ARG A 79 8.84 8.08 6.19
N HIS A 80 8.56 7.39 7.29
CA HIS A 80 8.88 7.83 8.64
C HIS A 80 10.24 7.32 9.16
N GLY A 81 11.01 6.57 8.35
CA GLY A 81 12.38 6.14 8.67
C GLY A 81 12.48 5.01 9.69
N VAL A 82 11.39 4.27 9.93
CA VAL A 82 11.40 3.07 10.78
C VAL A 82 12.00 1.89 10.02
N ILE A 83 11.61 1.74 8.76
CA ILE A 83 12.27 0.86 7.80
C ILE A 83 13.20 1.72 6.96
N SER A 84 14.48 1.37 6.92
CA SER A 84 15.51 2.14 6.21
C SER A 84 16.49 1.20 5.48
N PRO A 85 17.32 1.72 4.57
CA PRO A 85 18.35 0.91 3.91
C PRO A 85 19.35 0.27 4.89
N GLU A 86 19.53 0.84 6.08
CA GLU A 86 20.39 0.31 7.14
C GLU A 86 19.72 -0.83 7.93
N SER A 87 18.38 -0.83 8.05
CA SER A 87 17.64 -1.85 8.80
C SER A 87 17.12 -2.99 7.91
N GLU A 88 16.89 -2.75 6.61
CA GLU A 88 16.35 -3.73 5.67
C GLU A 88 17.32 -3.98 4.49
N PRO A 89 17.99 -5.15 4.44
CA PRO A 89 18.92 -5.49 3.35
C PRO A 89 18.31 -5.50 1.95
N GLN A 90 17.00 -5.76 1.83
CA GLN A 90 16.25 -5.80 0.57
C GLN A 90 15.43 -4.52 0.34
N PHE A 91 15.85 -3.40 0.94
CA PHE A 91 15.11 -2.14 0.88
C PHE A 91 14.78 -1.69 -0.55
N PRO A 92 15.70 -1.75 -1.54
CA PRO A 92 15.36 -1.38 -2.92
C PRO A 92 14.23 -2.24 -3.50
N GLN A 93 14.27 -3.56 -3.28
CA GLN A 93 13.24 -4.47 -3.77
C GLN A 93 11.89 -4.22 -3.08
N LEU A 94 11.91 -3.93 -1.78
CA LEU A 94 10.71 -3.56 -1.04
C LEU A 94 10.06 -2.31 -1.63
N VAL A 95 10.85 -1.26 -1.89
CA VAL A 95 10.35 -0.01 -2.50
C VAL A 95 9.83 -0.26 -3.92
N GLU A 96 10.50 -1.08 -4.73
CA GLU A 96 10.03 -1.45 -6.07
C GLU A 96 8.68 -2.17 -6.03
N LEU A 97 8.49 -3.10 -5.09
CA LEU A 97 7.25 -3.86 -4.92
C LEU A 97 6.07 -2.99 -4.45
N LEU A 98 6.36 -1.91 -3.70
CA LEU A 98 5.34 -0.93 -3.27
C LEU A 98 4.96 0.07 -4.37
N HIS A 99 5.79 0.24 -5.40
CA HIS A 99 5.59 1.23 -6.47
C HIS A 99 5.69 0.61 -7.87
N VAL A 100 5.06 -0.55 -8.06
CA VAL A 100 4.96 -1.20 -9.36
C VAL A 100 4.32 -0.22 -10.35
N PRO A 101 4.92 0.01 -11.54
CA PRO A 101 4.44 1.00 -12.51
C PRO A 101 3.24 0.46 -13.32
N LEU A 102 2.16 0.09 -12.63
CA LEU A 102 0.98 -0.56 -13.20
C LEU A 102 0.40 0.21 -14.39
N GLN A 103 0.33 1.54 -14.31
CA GLN A 103 -0.18 2.38 -15.40
C GLN A 103 0.65 2.26 -16.67
N SER A 104 1.97 2.17 -16.56
CA SER A 104 2.86 1.97 -17.71
C SER A 104 2.74 0.56 -18.27
N LEU A 105 2.57 -0.45 -17.41
CA LEU A 105 2.39 -1.84 -17.81
C LEU A 105 1.09 -2.02 -18.61
N TYR A 106 -0.03 -1.50 -18.12
CA TYR A 106 -1.33 -1.63 -18.80
C TYR A 106 -1.44 -0.78 -20.06
N ARG A 107 -0.83 0.42 -20.10
CA ARG A 107 -0.87 1.27 -21.29
C ARG A 107 -0.14 0.64 -22.49
N ARG A 108 0.87 -0.19 -22.24
CA ARG A 108 1.63 -0.88 -23.29
C ARG A 108 0.83 -2.00 -23.96
N THR A 109 -0.06 -2.66 -23.20
CA THR A 109 -0.86 -3.78 -23.70
C THR A 109 -1.92 -3.35 -24.71
N VAL A 110 -2.54 -2.18 -24.53
CA VAL A 110 -3.63 -1.71 -25.40
C VAL A 110 -3.17 -1.38 -26.84
N CYS A 111 -1.90 -1.04 -27.03
CA CYS A 111 -1.37 -0.74 -28.36
C CYS A 111 -0.95 -1.97 -29.17
N SER A 112 -0.84 -3.15 -28.55
CA SER A 112 -0.29 -4.33 -29.24
C SER A 112 -1.35 -5.25 -29.87
N GLU A 113 -2.64 -4.99 -29.65
CA GLU A 113 -3.75 -5.79 -30.24
C GLU A 113 -4.35 -5.18 -31.52
N ASN A 114 -4.00 -3.95 -31.90
CA ASN A 114 -4.36 -3.40 -33.20
C ASN A 114 -3.26 -3.70 -34.23
N GLY A 115 -3.07 -4.99 -34.51
CA GLY A 115 -2.43 -5.45 -35.74
C GLY A 115 -3.30 -5.13 -36.95
N GLY A 116 -3.27 -3.87 -37.38
CA GLY A 116 -3.78 -3.42 -38.67
C GLY A 116 -2.64 -2.75 -39.41
N ASP A 117 -2.04 -3.50 -40.33
CA ASP A 117 -1.14 -2.96 -41.36
C ASP A 117 -1.78 -1.75 -42.03
N PHE A 118 -1.13 -0.60 -41.90
CA PHE A 118 -1.23 0.48 -42.87
C PHE A 118 0.07 1.30 -42.84
N LEU A 119 1.10 0.75 -43.48
CA LEU A 119 2.08 1.56 -44.19
C LEU A 119 2.12 1.02 -45.62
N SER A 120 1.52 1.79 -46.54
CA SER A 120 1.60 1.71 -48.01
C SER A 120 1.51 0.33 -48.67
#